data_AF-A0A7X9A7X4-F1
#
_entry.id   AF-A0A7X9A7X4-F1
#
_cell.length_a   1.000
_cell.length_b   1.000
_cell.length_c   1.000
_cell.angle_alpha   90.00
_cell.angle_beta   90.00
_cell.angle_gamma   90.00
#
_symmetry.space_group_name_H-M   'P 1'
#
loop_
_entity.id
_entity.type
_entity.pdbx_description
1 polymer ?
#
loop_
_entity_poly.entity_id
_entity_poly.type
_entity_poly.pdbx_seq_one_letter_code
_entity_poly.pdbx_strand_id
1 'polypeptide(L)'
;MYCEMVWSYTLIFLALDSSDLPKLAIAFVVILFAGWLTLVITMGYQLFRRTSSRSDFNPNDTIKGMSASERDWQEEAEKLRADLLAFSHVSHTIEKEDIKLAALYFPELMQSELEAPAGKIANDHLSEPAVSGRQVIIGNSVNDHLLASAASDRQVIAGNRSNDHLLVSPASDRQVIIDKSLSEHLHSSAFSQSEYADNAAKKSNSTKRDSNNPFKGVCAVVVHGWQGHPLSRAKDALQYLEAGFSVLMPALRGHEPTGGNYSDLFLKHYDDLGTWMDLVTKTYGEDESKKVRAFVLDGVSMGASNVLKMAGDPKLPDSVVAVIADCGYTSLREEGRWMLHKLPFFLRFPVLIATQLFYGLLTGVWSDKPTPLDRIRHAQVPIFIIHGENDLFVPTWMGEQLYEACVSEKKELWIVPNATHATSNDFAGADYRRRRHQFIEESLRLFDKPECGEISNHAESERNENAR
;
A
#
# COMPACT_ATOMS: atom_id res chain seq x y z
N MET A 1 14.80 -69.25 -7.65
CA MET A 1 14.75 -69.32 -6.17
C MET A 1 13.66 -68.37 -5.71
N TYR A 2 12.50 -68.90 -5.32
CA TYR A 2 11.50 -68.15 -4.57
C TYR A 2 12.03 -68.02 -3.14
N CYS A 3 12.12 -66.80 -2.62
CA CYS A 3 12.45 -66.55 -1.22
C CYS A 3 11.14 -66.22 -0.50
N GLU A 4 10.54 -67.23 0.13
CA GLU A 4 9.43 -67.04 1.06
C GLU A 4 9.97 -66.39 2.33
N MET A 5 9.65 -65.12 2.54
CA MET A 5 9.78 -64.48 3.84
C MET A 5 8.66 -65.00 4.76
N VAL A 6 8.96 -66.04 5.54
CA VAL A 6 8.13 -66.50 6.64
C VAL A 6 8.18 -65.46 7.76
N TRP A 7 7.13 -64.64 7.89
CA TRP A 7 6.90 -63.83 9.07
C TRP A 7 6.31 -64.73 10.16
N SER A 8 7.17 -65.26 11.03
CA SER A 8 6.74 -65.85 12.30
C SER A 8 6.31 -64.73 13.24
N TYR A 9 5.00 -64.51 13.38
CA TYR A 9 4.44 -63.64 14.41
C TYR A 9 4.53 -64.35 15.78
N THR A 10 5.70 -64.30 16.41
CA THR A 10 5.77 -64.52 17.85
C THR A 10 5.17 -63.27 18.50
N LEU A 11 3.91 -63.35 18.93
CA LEU A 11 3.30 -62.40 19.85
C LEU A 11 4.13 -62.38 21.12
N ILE A 12 5.10 -61.45 21.20
CA ILE A 12 5.78 -61.11 22.45
C ILE A 12 4.71 -60.45 23.32
N PHE A 13 4.01 -61.26 24.10
CA PHE A 13 3.36 -60.76 25.31
C PHE A 13 4.48 -60.25 26.21
N LEU A 14 4.76 -58.95 26.15
CA LEU A 14 5.52 -58.25 27.18
C LEU A 14 4.78 -58.54 28.49
N ALA A 15 5.34 -59.43 29.31
CA ALA A 15 4.89 -59.66 30.67
C ALA A 15 5.21 -58.40 31.47
N LEU A 16 4.35 -57.39 31.35
CA LEU A 16 4.44 -56.16 32.12
C LEU A 16 3.98 -56.46 33.54
N ASP A 17 4.90 -56.36 34.49
CA ASP A 17 4.55 -56.36 35.89
C ASP A 17 3.78 -55.06 36.22
N SER A 18 2.88 -55.13 37.19
CA SER A 18 2.17 -53.98 37.76
C SER A 18 3.11 -52.84 38.17
N SER A 19 4.35 -53.16 38.53
CA SER A 19 5.42 -52.21 38.87
C SER A 19 5.99 -51.44 37.66
N ASP A 20 5.76 -51.90 36.43
CA ASP A 20 6.19 -51.24 35.19
C ASP A 20 5.11 -50.34 34.58
N LEU A 21 3.85 -50.47 35.03
CA LEU A 21 2.75 -49.63 34.57
C LEU A 21 2.99 -48.13 34.79
N PRO A 22 3.54 -47.66 35.94
CA PRO A 22 3.90 -46.26 36.12
C PRO A 22 5.01 -45.80 35.17
N LYS A 23 6.00 -46.66 34.89
CA LYS A 23 7.12 -46.34 33.99
C LYS A 23 6.63 -46.19 32.54
N LEU A 24 5.73 -47.07 32.11
CA LEU A 24 5.08 -46.97 30.80
C LEU A 24 4.20 -45.74 30.67
N ALA A 25 3.43 -45.41 31.71
CA ALA A 25 2.63 -44.19 31.73
C ALA A 25 3.51 -42.94 31.59
N ILE A 26 4.63 -42.87 32.33
CA ILE A 26 5.60 -41.77 32.21
C ILE A 26 6.19 -41.73 30.79
N ALA A 27 6.64 -42.86 30.26
CA ALA A 27 7.20 -42.94 28.91
C ALA A 27 6.20 -42.45 27.85
N PHE A 28 4.94 -42.85 27.97
CA PHE A 28 3.87 -42.40 27.08
C PHE A 28 3.64 -40.89 27.17
N VAL A 29 3.59 -40.32 28.38
CA VAL A 29 3.48 -38.87 28.58
C VAL A 29 4.67 -38.12 27.97
N VAL A 30 5.90 -38.63 28.14
CA VAL A 30 7.10 -38.03 27.55
C VAL A 30 7.04 -38.06 26.03
N ILE A 31 6.61 -39.17 25.42
CA ILE A 31 6.47 -39.29 23.96
C ILE A 31 5.40 -38.31 23.45
N LEU A 32 4.24 -38.24 24.10
CA LEU A 32 3.19 -37.30 23.72
C LEU A 32 3.66 -35.85 23.85
N PHE A 33 4.35 -35.52 24.94
CA PHE A 33 4.90 -34.18 25.14
C PHE A 33 5.96 -33.83 24.10
N ALA A 34 6.87 -34.75 23.78
CA ALA A 34 7.87 -34.56 22.73
C ALA A 34 7.21 -34.33 21.36
N GLY A 35 6.22 -35.16 20.99
CA GLY A 35 5.47 -34.99 19.74
C GLY A 35 4.71 -33.65 19.68
N TRP A 36 4.07 -33.25 20.78
CA TRP A 36 3.41 -31.96 20.89
C TRP A 36 4.41 -30.79 20.79
N LEU A 37 5.56 -30.88 21.46
CA LEU A 37 6.60 -29.86 21.41
C LEU A 37 7.17 -29.71 19.99
N THR A 38 7.44 -30.82 19.30
CA THR A 38 7.86 -30.81 17.89
C THR A 38 6.82 -30.13 16.99
N LEU A 39 5.52 -30.44 17.18
CA LEU A 39 4.43 -29.80 16.47
C LEU A 39 4.41 -28.28 16.70
N VAL A 40 4.50 -27.85 17.97
CA VAL A 40 4.53 -26.43 18.35
C VAL A 40 5.70 -25.70 17.69
N ILE A 41 6.91 -26.26 17.78
CA ILE A 41 8.11 -25.66 17.18
C ILE A 41 7.97 -25.57 15.66
N THR A 42 7.47 -26.64 15.02
CA THR A 42 7.29 -26.68 13.56
C THR A 42 6.27 -25.65 13.10
N MET A 43 5.11 -25.57 13.76
CA MET A 43 4.10 -24.56 13.45
C MET A 43 4.62 -23.14 13.71
N GLY A 44 5.34 -22.94 14.81
CA GLY A 44 5.94 -21.64 15.14
C GLY A 44 6.93 -21.18 14.08
N TYR A 45 7.78 -22.09 13.60
CA TYR A 45 8.73 -21.84 12.52
C TYR A 45 8.04 -21.59 11.18
N GLN A 46 7.01 -22.37 10.85
CA GLN A 46 6.25 -22.19 9.61
C GLN A 46 5.53 -20.85 9.59
N LEU A 47 4.93 -20.44 10.71
CA LEU A 47 4.30 -19.14 10.83
C LEU A 47 5.34 -18.02 10.67
N PHE A 48 6.46 -18.11 11.39
CA PHE A 48 7.58 -17.17 11.22
C PHE A 48 8.00 -17.07 9.75
N ARG A 49 8.29 -18.21 9.10
CA ARG A 49 8.73 -18.22 7.70
C ARG A 49 7.71 -17.58 6.77
N ARG A 50 6.42 -17.84 6.99
CA ARG A 50 5.36 -17.29 6.15
C ARG A 50 5.28 -15.77 6.29
N THR A 51 5.43 -15.24 7.50
CA THR A 51 5.28 -13.80 7.78
C THR A 51 6.56 -13.01 7.56
N SER A 52 7.73 -13.63 7.71
CA SER A 52 9.04 -12.98 7.59
C SER A 52 9.74 -13.24 6.26
N SER A 53 9.25 -14.16 5.42
CA SER A 53 9.89 -14.44 4.13
C SER A 53 10.04 -13.18 3.31
N ARG A 54 11.22 -13.03 2.69
CA ARG A 54 11.44 -12.01 1.69
C ARG A 54 10.38 -12.10 0.60
N SER A 55 9.81 -10.97 0.23
CA SER A 55 8.87 -10.84 -0.88
C SER A 55 9.63 -10.40 -2.12
N ASP A 56 9.80 -11.34 -3.04
CA ASP A 56 10.33 -11.04 -4.36
C ASP A 56 9.14 -10.68 -5.27
N PHE A 57 9.19 -9.52 -5.91
CA PHE A 57 8.08 -9.06 -6.74
C PHE A 57 8.29 -9.55 -8.17
N ASN A 58 7.52 -10.57 -8.57
CA ASN A 58 7.48 -11.00 -9.96
C ASN A 58 6.20 -10.49 -10.62
N PRO A 59 6.28 -9.50 -11.55
CA PRO A 59 5.10 -9.02 -12.28
C PRO A 59 4.46 -10.09 -13.16
N ASN A 60 5.18 -11.19 -13.45
CA ASN A 60 4.69 -12.32 -14.25
C ASN A 60 4.22 -13.51 -13.40
N ASP A 61 4.14 -13.39 -12.07
CA ASP A 61 3.51 -14.40 -11.22
C ASP A 61 2.00 -14.42 -11.51
N THR A 62 1.66 -15.07 -12.62
CA THR A 62 0.32 -15.38 -13.04
C THR A 62 -0.24 -16.42 -12.08
N ILE A 63 -1.12 -15.98 -11.18
CA ILE A 63 -1.80 -16.86 -10.23
C ILE A 63 -2.75 -17.74 -11.03
N LYS A 64 -2.32 -18.98 -11.35
CA LYS A 64 -3.20 -20.01 -11.90
C LYS A 64 -4.42 -20.16 -10.99
N GLY A 65 -5.61 -19.89 -11.52
CA GLY A 65 -6.88 -20.07 -10.80
C GLY A 65 -7.62 -18.79 -10.40
N MET A 66 -7.16 -17.61 -10.81
CA MET A 66 -7.91 -16.35 -10.58
C MET A 66 -9.28 -16.33 -11.27
N SER A 67 -10.27 -15.82 -10.56
CA SER A 67 -11.59 -15.46 -11.06
C SER A 67 -11.52 -14.30 -12.07
N ALA A 68 -12.60 -14.04 -12.80
CA ALA A 68 -12.66 -12.94 -13.77
C ALA A 68 -12.52 -11.57 -13.09
N SER A 69 -13.19 -11.37 -11.95
CA SER A 69 -13.06 -10.15 -11.17
C SER A 69 -11.61 -9.93 -10.72
N GLU A 70 -10.93 -10.94 -10.17
CA GLU A 70 -9.54 -10.79 -9.73
C GLU A 70 -8.58 -10.41 -10.86
N ARG A 71 -8.88 -10.81 -12.11
CA ARG A 71 -8.12 -10.36 -13.28
C ARG A 71 -8.38 -8.89 -13.60
N ASP A 72 -9.63 -8.45 -13.60
CA ASP A 72 -9.98 -7.04 -13.88
C ASP A 72 -9.29 -6.09 -12.89
N TRP A 73 -9.29 -6.45 -11.60
CA TRP A 73 -8.58 -5.70 -10.55
C TRP A 73 -7.07 -5.65 -10.79
N GLN A 74 -6.47 -6.75 -11.27
CA GLN A 74 -5.04 -6.80 -11.57
C GLN A 74 -4.70 -5.94 -12.80
N GLU A 75 -5.52 -5.98 -13.85
CA GLU A 75 -5.36 -5.14 -15.04
C GLU A 75 -5.47 -3.65 -14.69
N GLU A 76 -6.44 -3.26 -13.85
CA GLU A 76 -6.56 -1.88 -13.36
C GLU A 76 -5.33 -1.47 -12.55
N ALA A 77 -4.85 -2.33 -11.64
CA ALA A 77 -3.65 -2.06 -10.86
C ALA A 77 -2.40 -1.92 -11.75
N GLU A 78 -2.23 -2.76 -12.77
CA GLU A 78 -1.13 -2.67 -13.73
C GLU A 78 -1.20 -1.38 -14.55
N LYS A 79 -2.40 -0.98 -14.98
CA LYS A 79 -2.60 0.31 -15.65
C LYS A 79 -2.19 1.47 -14.75
N LEU A 80 -2.63 1.50 -13.49
CA LEU A 80 -2.26 2.56 -12.54
C LEU A 80 -0.75 2.61 -12.29
N ARG A 81 -0.07 1.46 -12.26
CA ARG A 81 1.39 1.40 -12.14
C ARG A 81 2.08 1.97 -13.38
N ALA A 82 1.59 1.62 -14.57
CA ALA A 82 2.11 2.14 -15.83
C ALA A 82 1.90 3.65 -15.94
N ASP A 83 0.70 4.13 -15.59
CA ASP A 83 0.35 5.56 -15.56
C ASP A 83 1.26 6.32 -14.58
N LEU A 84 1.54 5.75 -13.39
CA LEU A 84 2.47 6.35 -12.43
C LEU A 84 3.91 6.38 -12.96
N LEU A 85 4.40 5.28 -13.53
CA LEU A 85 5.77 5.19 -14.06
C LEU A 85 5.99 6.04 -15.31
N ALA A 86 4.92 6.51 -15.95
CA ALA A 86 4.99 7.43 -17.08
C ALA A 86 5.40 8.85 -16.66
N PHE A 87 5.23 9.22 -15.38
CA PHE A 87 5.74 10.48 -14.84
C PHE A 87 7.26 10.43 -14.62
N SER A 88 7.90 11.60 -14.68
CA SER A 88 9.32 11.74 -14.34
C SER A 88 9.57 11.25 -12.91
N HIS A 89 10.56 10.38 -12.71
CA HIS A 89 10.87 9.82 -11.40
C HIS A 89 12.34 9.41 -11.28
N VAL A 90 12.79 9.27 -10.03
CA VAL A 90 14.16 8.91 -9.66
C VAL A 90 14.13 7.67 -8.77
N SER A 91 14.93 6.66 -9.13
CA SER A 91 15.18 5.52 -8.24
C SER A 91 16.34 5.84 -7.31
N HIS A 92 16.07 5.90 -6.00
CA HIS A 92 17.09 6.12 -4.98
C HIS A 92 17.56 4.81 -4.38
N THR A 93 18.81 4.80 -3.95
CA THR A 93 19.44 3.69 -3.24
C THR A 93 20.34 4.24 -2.15
N ILE A 94 20.26 3.66 -0.95
CA ILE A 94 21.16 3.94 0.17
C ILE A 94 21.59 2.65 0.84
N GLU A 95 22.70 2.69 1.57
CA GLU A 95 23.15 1.59 2.41
C GLU A 95 22.92 1.93 3.89
N LYS A 96 22.29 1.02 4.63
CA LYS A 96 22.10 1.15 6.08
C LYS A 96 22.17 -0.25 6.72
N GLU A 97 23.00 -0.40 7.75
CA GLU A 97 23.22 -1.68 8.44
C GLU A 97 23.54 -2.84 7.48
N ASP A 98 24.45 -2.59 6.52
CA ASP A 98 24.88 -3.55 5.48
C ASP A 98 23.74 -4.05 4.57
N ILE A 99 22.61 -3.33 4.54
CA ILE A 99 21.48 -3.59 3.65
C ILE A 99 21.30 -2.42 2.69
N LYS A 100 21.17 -2.76 1.41
CA LYS A 100 20.77 -1.82 0.36
C LYS A 100 19.28 -1.50 0.50
N LEU A 101 18.92 -0.26 0.81
CA LEU A 101 17.55 0.22 0.79
C LEU A 101 17.27 0.92 -0.54
N ALA A 102 16.06 0.79 -1.06
CA ALA A 102 15.64 1.39 -2.32
C ALA A 102 14.27 2.09 -2.20
N ALA A 103 14.07 3.15 -2.96
CA ALA A 103 12.83 3.91 -3.01
C ALA A 103 12.64 4.53 -4.40
N LEU A 104 11.38 4.76 -4.78
CA LEU A 104 11.03 5.59 -5.93
C LEU A 104 10.67 6.99 -5.44
N TYR A 105 11.20 8.02 -6.07
CA TYR A 105 10.85 9.42 -5.80
C TYR A 105 10.30 10.08 -7.05
N PHE A 106 9.11 10.64 -6.92
CA PHE A 106 8.42 11.42 -7.94
C PHE A 106 8.43 12.88 -7.48
N PRO A 107 9.09 13.80 -8.20
CA PRO A 107 9.04 15.22 -7.89
C PRO A 107 7.63 15.78 -8.07
N GLU A 108 7.38 16.97 -7.52
CA GLU A 108 6.15 17.73 -7.77
C GLU A 108 5.97 17.93 -9.29
N LEU A 109 4.76 17.65 -9.80
CA LEU A 109 4.47 17.73 -11.22
C LEU A 109 4.56 19.17 -11.73
N MET A 110 5.22 19.36 -12.87
CA MET A 110 5.17 20.64 -13.56
C MET A 110 3.79 20.84 -14.20
N GLN A 111 3.35 22.08 -14.34
CA GLN A 111 2.04 22.41 -14.94
C GLN A 111 1.87 21.79 -16.35
N SER A 112 2.96 21.66 -17.12
CA SER A 112 2.97 20.99 -18.43
C SER A 112 2.69 19.48 -18.38
N GLU A 113 3.00 18.81 -17.26
CA GLU A 113 2.72 17.38 -17.06
C GLU A 113 1.27 17.14 -16.62
N LEU A 114 0.67 18.11 -15.93
CA LEU A 114 -0.75 18.13 -15.55
C LEU A 114 -1.67 18.45 -16.74
N GLU A 115 -1.19 19.25 -17.70
CA GLU A 115 -1.92 19.68 -18.91
C GLU A 115 -1.70 18.73 -20.12
N ALA A 116 -0.78 17.78 -20.02
CA ALA A 116 -0.63 16.74 -21.03
C ALA A 116 -1.92 15.89 -21.07
N PRO A 117 -2.63 15.78 -22.22
CA PRO A 117 -3.83 14.97 -22.29
C PRO A 117 -3.46 13.53 -21.92
N ALA A 118 -4.17 12.96 -20.94
CA ALA A 118 -4.10 11.55 -20.58
C ALA A 118 -4.38 10.72 -21.86
N GLY A 119 -3.30 10.35 -22.56
CA GLY A 119 -3.38 9.79 -23.91
C GLY A 119 -2.65 10.59 -25.00
N LYS A 120 -1.41 11.04 -24.77
CA LYS A 120 -0.37 11.19 -25.80
C LYS A 120 1.00 11.49 -25.16
N ILE A 121 1.56 10.49 -24.46
CA ILE A 121 3.02 10.43 -24.36
C ILE A 121 3.49 9.83 -25.69
N ALA A 122 4.26 10.62 -26.42
CA ALA A 122 4.74 10.28 -27.75
C ALA A 122 5.52 8.95 -27.70
N ASN A 123 5.02 7.95 -28.44
CA ASN A 123 5.82 6.83 -28.91
C ASN A 123 6.84 7.33 -29.95
N ASP A 124 7.80 8.15 -29.52
CA ASP A 124 9.02 8.36 -30.28
C ASP A 124 10.09 7.50 -29.62
N HIS A 125 10.55 6.49 -30.36
CA HIS A 125 11.50 5.42 -29.97
C HIS A 125 10.89 4.07 -29.57
N LEU A 126 9.97 3.54 -30.39
CA LEU A 126 9.95 2.10 -30.67
C LEU A 126 10.00 1.91 -32.19
N SER A 127 11.19 1.61 -32.70
CA SER A 127 11.36 0.98 -34.00
C SER A 127 10.57 -0.33 -34.01
N GLU A 128 9.52 -0.35 -34.82
CA GLU A 128 8.72 -1.49 -35.29
C GLU A 128 8.48 -2.67 -34.33
N PRO A 129 7.23 -2.89 -33.89
CA PRO A 129 6.76 -4.23 -33.59
C PRO A 129 6.08 -4.82 -34.82
N ALA A 130 6.64 -5.91 -35.34
CA ALA A 130 5.94 -6.84 -36.21
C ALA A 130 4.68 -7.37 -35.49
N VAL A 131 3.50 -6.90 -35.90
CA VAL A 131 2.22 -7.39 -35.37
C VAL A 131 1.78 -8.64 -36.13
N SER A 132 1.88 -9.79 -35.46
CA SER A 132 1.18 -11.02 -35.84
C SER A 132 -0.15 -11.08 -35.09
N GLY A 133 -1.26 -10.85 -35.80
CA GLY A 133 -2.61 -10.94 -35.23
C GLY A 133 -3.70 -10.50 -36.23
N ARG A 134 -4.80 -11.26 -36.33
CA ARG A 134 -5.71 -11.30 -37.50
C ARG A 134 -6.94 -10.38 -37.43
N GLN A 135 -7.00 -9.41 -36.50
CA GLN A 135 -8.16 -8.51 -36.32
C GLN A 135 -7.74 -7.08 -35.95
N VAL A 136 -8.47 -6.09 -36.46
CA VAL A 136 -8.35 -4.68 -36.07
C VAL A 136 -9.67 -4.27 -35.41
N ILE A 137 -9.62 -3.96 -34.11
CA ILE A 137 -10.76 -3.44 -33.34
C ILE A 137 -10.57 -1.93 -33.22
N ILE A 138 -11.50 -1.14 -33.76
CA ILE A 138 -11.44 0.32 -33.67
C ILE A 138 -12.40 0.76 -32.56
N GLY A 139 -11.87 1.30 -31.47
CA GLY A 139 -12.64 1.91 -30.38
C GLY A 139 -13.31 3.24 -30.80
N ASN A 140 -14.27 3.69 -29.99
CA ASN A 140 -15.10 4.88 -30.25
C ASN A 140 -14.24 6.12 -30.58
N SER A 141 -14.55 6.79 -31.69
CA SER A 141 -13.91 8.03 -32.14
C SER A 141 -14.95 9.15 -32.21
N VAL A 142 -14.61 10.29 -31.61
CA VAL A 142 -15.36 11.55 -31.70
C VAL A 142 -14.42 12.56 -32.36
N ASN A 143 -14.72 12.92 -33.61
CA ASN A 143 -14.08 13.92 -34.49
C ASN A 143 -13.00 13.44 -35.50
N ASP A 144 -13.51 13.28 -36.73
CA ASP A 144 -13.15 13.81 -38.06
C ASP A 144 -11.75 13.61 -38.71
N HIS A 145 -11.82 12.98 -39.90
CA HIS A 145 -10.77 12.64 -40.88
C HIS A 145 -9.95 11.35 -40.64
N LEU A 146 -10.57 10.20 -40.96
CA LEU A 146 -9.86 8.97 -41.26
C LEU A 146 -9.53 8.87 -42.76
N LEU A 147 -8.29 9.15 -43.13
CA LEU A 147 -7.71 8.67 -44.38
C LEU A 147 -7.27 7.21 -44.17
N ALA A 148 -8.16 6.27 -44.46
CA ALA A 148 -7.76 4.86 -44.58
C ALA A 148 -7.02 4.68 -45.90
N SER A 149 -5.68 4.72 -45.88
CA SER A 149 -4.89 4.22 -47.00
C SER A 149 -5.18 2.72 -47.14
N ALA A 150 -5.69 2.34 -48.31
CA ALA A 150 -6.03 0.99 -48.78
C ALA A 150 -5.45 -0.17 -47.94
N ALA A 151 -6.30 -0.77 -47.10
CA ALA A 151 -6.05 -2.09 -46.54
C ALA A 151 -6.80 -3.12 -47.40
N SER A 152 -6.10 -3.79 -48.30
CA SER A 152 -6.61 -5.04 -48.88
C SER A 152 -6.53 -6.14 -47.81
N ASP A 153 -7.62 -6.90 -47.67
CA ASP A 153 -7.73 -8.18 -46.95
C ASP A 153 -7.96 -8.22 -45.42
N ARG A 154 -8.64 -7.24 -44.79
CA ARG A 154 -8.96 -7.32 -43.35
C ARG A 154 -10.37 -6.87 -42.97
N GLN A 155 -11.00 -7.59 -42.04
CA GLN A 155 -12.34 -7.34 -41.49
C GLN A 155 -12.32 -6.11 -40.55
N VAL A 156 -13.30 -5.20 -40.68
CA VAL A 156 -13.42 -3.99 -39.84
C VAL A 156 -14.69 -4.09 -39.00
N ILE A 157 -14.57 -3.97 -37.67
CA ILE A 157 -15.69 -3.89 -36.71
C ILE A 157 -15.64 -2.48 -36.11
N ALA A 158 -16.74 -1.72 -36.24
CA ALA A 158 -16.84 -0.34 -35.74
C ALA A 158 -17.94 -0.21 -34.67
N GLY A 159 -17.62 0.42 -33.55
CA GLY A 159 -18.57 0.78 -32.49
C GLY A 159 -19.39 2.05 -32.77
N ASN A 160 -20.32 2.37 -31.87
CA ASN A 160 -21.35 3.41 -31.96
C ASN A 160 -20.83 4.76 -32.52
N ARG A 161 -21.52 5.31 -33.52
CA ARG A 161 -21.22 6.61 -34.14
C ARG A 161 -22.32 7.63 -33.88
N SER A 162 -21.94 8.86 -33.57
CA SER A 162 -22.79 10.04 -33.67
C SER A 162 -22.31 10.93 -34.82
N ASN A 163 -23.19 11.14 -35.80
CA ASN A 163 -23.14 12.07 -36.94
C ASN A 163 -22.71 11.54 -38.32
N ASP A 164 -23.48 12.02 -39.31
CA ASP A 164 -23.62 11.56 -40.69
C ASP A 164 -22.60 12.19 -41.63
N HIS A 165 -21.54 11.49 -42.03
CA HIS A 165 -20.90 11.65 -43.35
C HIS A 165 -20.07 10.40 -43.69
N LEU A 166 -20.57 9.54 -44.58
CA LEU A 166 -19.85 8.37 -45.11
C LEU A 166 -19.50 8.63 -46.58
N LEU A 167 -18.21 8.81 -46.88
CA LEU A 167 -17.66 8.55 -48.21
C LEU A 167 -17.10 7.12 -48.21
N VAL A 168 -17.86 6.19 -48.76
CA VAL A 168 -17.41 4.80 -48.99
C VAL A 168 -16.97 4.69 -50.44
N SER A 169 -15.67 4.53 -50.68
CA SER A 169 -15.19 3.96 -51.94
C SER A 169 -15.47 2.45 -51.94
N PRO A 170 -15.90 1.84 -53.06
CA PRO A 170 -16.38 0.46 -53.06
C PRO A 170 -15.22 -0.51 -52.88
N ALA A 171 -15.20 -1.22 -51.75
CA ALA A 171 -14.43 -2.44 -51.58
C ALA A 171 -15.37 -3.64 -51.74
N SER A 172 -15.00 -4.54 -52.64
CA SER A 172 -15.73 -5.75 -53.00
C SER A 172 -15.86 -6.73 -51.82
N ASP A 173 -17.06 -7.30 -51.70
CA ASP A 173 -17.38 -8.58 -51.05
C ASP A 173 -16.87 -8.82 -49.61
N ARG A 174 -17.65 -8.38 -48.60
CA ARG A 174 -18.24 -9.21 -47.51
C ARG A 174 -18.76 -8.36 -46.32
N GLN A 175 -19.71 -8.95 -45.58
CA GLN A 175 -20.67 -8.38 -44.63
C GLN A 175 -20.14 -7.37 -43.58
N VAL A 176 -20.90 -6.28 -43.41
CA VAL A 176 -20.88 -5.38 -42.25
C VAL A 176 -21.90 -5.88 -41.23
N ILE A 177 -21.49 -6.17 -39.99
CA ILE A 177 -22.40 -6.52 -38.88
C ILE A 177 -22.48 -5.31 -37.95
N ILE A 178 -23.69 -4.77 -37.77
CA ILE A 178 -24.03 -3.70 -36.83
C ILE A 178 -25.02 -4.30 -35.83
N ASP A 179 -24.67 -4.36 -34.55
CA ASP A 179 -25.58 -4.90 -33.54
C ASP A 179 -26.21 -3.77 -32.70
N LYS A 180 -27.54 -3.85 -32.52
CA LYS A 180 -28.41 -2.83 -31.91
C LYS A 180 -29.33 -3.52 -30.87
N SER A 181 -29.09 -3.19 -29.59
CA SER A 181 -30.00 -3.18 -28.42
C SER A 181 -30.55 -4.46 -27.74
N LEU A 182 -30.33 -4.48 -26.40
CA LEU A 182 -31.23 -4.72 -25.23
C LEU A 182 -31.66 -6.13 -24.72
N SER A 183 -31.35 -6.41 -23.44
CA SER A 183 -32.23 -6.96 -22.37
C SER A 183 -31.43 -7.00 -21.04
N GLU A 184 -31.61 -6.05 -20.11
CA GLU A 184 -32.52 -6.00 -18.95
C GLU A 184 -32.28 -7.04 -17.82
N HIS A 185 -32.17 -6.51 -16.59
CA HIS A 185 -32.00 -7.16 -15.27
C HIS A 185 -30.59 -7.60 -14.84
N LEU A 186 -29.79 -6.66 -14.33
CA LEU A 186 -29.03 -6.78 -13.08
C LEU A 186 -28.76 -5.36 -12.55
N HIS A 187 -29.11 -5.10 -11.28
CA HIS A 187 -29.07 -3.78 -10.66
C HIS A 187 -27.63 -3.28 -10.40
N SER A 188 -27.42 -2.04 -10.87
CA SER A 188 -26.44 -0.98 -10.51
C SER A 188 -25.65 -1.14 -9.21
N SER A 189 -24.33 -0.92 -9.22
CA SER A 189 -23.76 0.43 -9.34
C SER A 189 -22.64 0.53 -10.39
N ALA A 190 -23.02 0.86 -11.64
CA ALA A 190 -22.08 1.32 -12.65
C ALA A 190 -21.78 2.80 -12.40
N PHE A 191 -20.58 3.09 -11.90
CA PHE A 191 -20.04 4.45 -11.84
C PHE A 191 -19.92 5.00 -13.27
N SER A 192 -20.59 6.12 -13.53
CA SER A 192 -20.62 6.75 -14.85
C SER A 192 -19.28 7.42 -15.17
N GLN A 193 -18.61 6.97 -16.23
CA GLN A 193 -17.42 7.61 -16.83
C GLN A 193 -17.66 9.06 -17.30
N SER A 194 -18.89 9.58 -17.28
CA SER A 194 -19.23 10.94 -17.70
C SER A 194 -18.83 12.04 -16.70
N GLU A 195 -18.68 11.75 -15.41
CA GLU A 195 -18.27 12.77 -14.42
C GLU A 195 -16.76 13.09 -14.47
N TYR A 196 -15.96 12.22 -15.08
CA TYR A 196 -14.53 12.47 -15.29
C TYR A 196 -14.28 13.42 -16.48
N ALA A 197 -15.13 13.39 -17.50
CA ALA A 197 -15.01 14.25 -18.69
C ALA A 197 -15.50 15.69 -18.46
N ASP A 198 -16.58 15.86 -17.69
CA ASP A 198 -17.15 17.20 -17.44
C ASP A 198 -16.30 18.05 -16.47
N ASN A 199 -15.51 17.42 -15.60
CA ASN A 199 -14.56 18.11 -14.72
C ASN A 199 -13.25 18.50 -15.43
N ALA A 200 -12.87 17.78 -16.49
CA ALA A 200 -11.74 18.14 -17.34
C ALA A 200 -12.05 19.40 -18.20
N ALA A 201 -13.28 19.51 -18.72
CA ALA A 201 -13.70 20.67 -19.51
C ALA A 201 -13.83 21.96 -18.68
N LYS A 202 -14.16 21.87 -17.38
CA LYS A 202 -14.25 23.05 -16.49
C LYS A 202 -12.89 23.55 -15.97
N LYS A 203 -11.82 22.77 -16.07
CA LYS A 203 -10.46 23.19 -15.67
C LYS A 203 -9.69 23.99 -16.72
N SER A 204 -10.21 24.15 -17.94
CA SER A 204 -9.56 24.89 -19.03
C SER A 204 -9.50 26.42 -18.86
N ASN A 205 -10.09 27.01 -17.80
CA ASN A 205 -10.18 28.46 -17.63
C ASN A 205 -9.49 29.04 -16.37
N SER A 206 -8.59 28.31 -15.70
CA SER A 206 -7.76 28.88 -14.62
C SER A 206 -6.26 28.80 -14.94
N THR A 207 -5.83 29.48 -15.99
CA THR A 207 -4.42 29.71 -16.32
C THR A 207 -3.85 30.88 -15.51
N LYS A 208 -3.34 30.56 -14.32
CA LYS A 208 -2.30 31.31 -13.59
C LYS A 208 -1.57 30.30 -12.70
N ARG A 209 -0.23 30.36 -12.61
CA ARG A 209 0.54 29.65 -11.57
C ARG A 209 -0.20 29.78 -10.24
N ASP A 210 -0.71 28.68 -9.70
CA ASP A 210 -1.34 28.75 -8.39
C ASP A 210 -0.22 28.75 -7.35
N SER A 211 0.33 29.94 -7.09
CA SER A 211 1.21 30.19 -5.96
C SER A 211 0.55 29.88 -4.61
N ASN A 212 -0.74 29.51 -4.62
CA ASN A 212 -1.56 29.18 -3.47
C ASN A 212 -1.88 27.68 -3.32
N ASN A 213 -1.27 26.75 -4.09
CA ASN A 213 -1.45 25.33 -3.78
C ASN A 213 -0.89 25.04 -2.36
N PRO A 214 -1.73 24.65 -1.38
CA PRO A 214 -1.27 24.44 -0.01
C PRO A 214 -0.25 23.30 0.13
N PHE A 215 -0.23 22.38 -0.84
CA PHE A 215 0.62 21.19 -0.84
C PHE A 215 1.98 21.41 -1.50
N LYS A 216 2.24 22.61 -2.02
CA LYS A 216 3.53 22.93 -2.63
C LYS A 216 4.69 22.70 -1.65
N GLY A 217 5.72 21.99 -2.12
CA GLY A 217 6.86 21.61 -1.30
C GLY A 217 6.55 20.59 -0.21
N VAL A 218 5.40 19.92 -0.24
CA VAL A 218 5.05 18.84 0.69
C VAL A 218 5.31 17.49 0.00
N CYS A 219 6.04 16.61 0.69
CA CYS A 219 6.35 15.26 0.20
C CYS A 219 5.52 14.21 0.93
N ALA A 220 4.74 13.41 0.19
CA ALA A 220 4.06 12.25 0.73
C ALA A 220 4.96 11.01 0.70
N VAL A 221 5.28 10.45 1.87
CA VAL A 221 5.99 9.18 2.01
C VAL A 221 4.98 8.05 2.06
N VAL A 222 4.79 7.36 0.94
CA VAL A 222 3.75 6.34 0.74
C VAL A 222 4.32 4.94 0.97
N VAL A 223 3.90 4.32 2.08
CA VAL A 223 4.46 3.07 2.62
C VAL A 223 3.53 1.90 2.32
N HIS A 224 4.06 0.85 1.69
CA HIS A 224 3.30 -0.32 1.31
C HIS A 224 3.08 -1.32 2.45
N GLY A 225 2.11 -2.23 2.26
CA GLY A 225 1.77 -3.30 3.20
C GLY A 225 2.66 -4.55 3.10
N TRP A 226 2.33 -5.57 3.87
CA TRP A 226 3.02 -6.86 3.88
C TRP A 226 2.88 -7.58 2.54
N GLN A 227 3.97 -8.16 2.03
CA GLN A 227 4.09 -8.75 0.68
C GLN A 227 3.82 -7.75 -0.48
N GLY A 228 3.71 -6.46 -0.17
CA GLY A 228 3.60 -5.39 -1.15
C GLY A 228 4.95 -4.95 -1.71
N HIS A 229 4.89 -3.95 -2.57
CA HIS A 229 6.05 -3.26 -3.13
C HIS A 229 5.66 -1.79 -3.35
N PRO A 230 6.59 -0.85 -3.60
CA PRO A 230 6.26 0.57 -3.75
C PRO A 230 5.07 0.81 -4.69
N LEU A 231 5.13 0.27 -5.90
CA LEU A 231 4.10 0.47 -6.93
C LEU A 231 2.77 -0.23 -6.63
N SER A 232 2.65 -1.06 -5.58
CA SER A 232 1.32 -1.54 -5.12
C SER A 232 0.46 -0.40 -4.57
N ARG A 233 1.07 0.75 -4.25
CA ARG A 233 0.41 1.97 -3.79
C ARG A 233 0.23 3.02 -4.90
N ALA A 234 0.28 2.61 -6.17
CA ALA A 234 0.26 3.53 -7.30
C ALA A 234 -0.98 4.43 -7.33
N LYS A 235 -2.16 3.88 -7.00
CA LYS A 235 -3.41 4.63 -6.89
C LYS A 235 -3.27 5.82 -5.94
N ASP A 236 -2.71 5.61 -4.76
CA ASP A 236 -2.55 6.63 -3.73
C ASP A 236 -1.44 7.63 -4.07
N ALA A 237 -0.36 7.18 -4.71
CA ALA A 237 0.70 8.07 -5.20
C ALA A 237 0.20 9.02 -6.28
N LEU A 238 -0.57 8.52 -7.25
CA LEU A 238 -1.22 9.35 -8.27
C LEU A 238 -2.13 10.40 -7.64
N GLN A 239 -2.88 10.03 -6.59
CA GLN A 239 -3.75 10.98 -5.89
C GLN A 239 -2.98 12.17 -5.31
N TYR A 240 -1.80 11.92 -4.75
CA TYR A 240 -0.91 12.95 -4.21
C TYR A 240 -0.23 13.78 -5.30
N LEU A 241 0.32 13.14 -6.34
CA LEU A 241 0.99 13.85 -7.43
C LEU A 241 0.03 14.82 -8.13
N GLU A 242 -1.20 14.39 -8.41
CA GLU A 242 -2.24 15.23 -9.01
C GLU A 242 -2.67 16.41 -8.12
N ALA A 243 -2.46 16.32 -6.81
CA ALA A 243 -2.71 17.40 -5.86
C ALA A 243 -1.50 18.34 -5.68
N GLY A 244 -0.36 18.05 -6.31
CA GLY A 244 0.85 18.87 -6.27
C GLY A 244 1.79 18.57 -5.09
N PHE A 245 1.74 17.35 -4.56
CA PHE A 245 2.79 16.83 -3.68
C PHE A 245 3.95 16.29 -4.52
N SER A 246 5.14 16.22 -3.94
CA SER A 246 6.12 15.18 -4.34
C SER A 246 5.78 13.87 -3.61
N VAL A 247 6.21 12.74 -4.17
CA VAL A 247 5.90 11.41 -3.61
C VAL A 247 7.16 10.57 -3.47
N LEU A 248 7.38 10.04 -2.29
CA LEU A 248 8.45 9.09 -1.98
C LEU A 248 7.82 7.74 -1.63
N MET A 249 8.22 6.69 -2.33
CA MET A 249 7.68 5.34 -2.18
C MET A 249 8.81 4.37 -1.82
N PRO A 250 9.14 4.21 -0.52
CA PRO A 250 10.18 3.30 -0.09
C PRO A 250 9.77 1.84 -0.26
N ALA A 251 10.68 1.01 -0.77
CA ALA A 251 10.57 -0.43 -0.67
C ALA A 251 11.08 -0.84 0.71
N LEU A 252 10.22 -1.50 1.46
CA LEU A 252 10.47 -1.91 2.82
C LEU A 252 11.50 -3.06 2.88
N ARG A 253 12.38 -3.09 3.89
CA ARG A 253 13.27 -4.24 4.19
C ARG A 253 12.60 -5.60 4.03
N GLY A 254 13.32 -6.53 3.40
CA GLY A 254 12.79 -7.85 3.04
C GLY A 254 11.77 -7.81 1.89
N HIS A 255 11.63 -6.69 1.18
CA HIS A 255 10.83 -6.60 -0.04
C HIS A 255 11.69 -6.02 -1.16
N GLU A 256 11.63 -6.62 -2.34
CA GLU A 256 12.35 -6.08 -3.48
C GLU A 256 11.91 -4.66 -3.87
N PRO A 257 12.83 -3.80 -4.32
CA PRO A 257 14.27 -4.04 -4.54
C PRO A 257 15.17 -3.82 -3.31
N THR A 258 14.60 -3.55 -2.13
CA THR A 258 15.37 -3.43 -0.89
C THR A 258 15.92 -4.81 -0.45
N GLY A 259 17.13 -4.81 0.09
CA GLY A 259 17.81 -6.01 0.60
C GLY A 259 17.22 -6.55 1.90
N GLY A 260 17.92 -7.52 2.50
CA GLY A 260 17.50 -8.20 3.72
C GLY A 260 16.84 -9.55 3.45
N ASN A 261 17.20 -10.53 4.26
CA ASN A 261 16.76 -11.92 4.11
C ASN A 261 15.38 -12.18 4.74
N TYR A 262 14.98 -11.33 5.68
CA TYR A 262 13.71 -11.43 6.38
C TYR A 262 13.07 -10.05 6.49
N SER A 263 11.74 -10.01 6.37
CA SER A 263 10.96 -8.89 6.87
C SER A 263 10.81 -9.04 8.38
N ASP A 264 11.22 -8.01 9.10
CA ASP A 264 10.99 -7.87 10.54
C ASP A 264 9.60 -7.27 10.85
N LEU A 265 8.75 -7.17 9.82
CA LEU A 265 7.44 -6.52 9.84
C LEU A 265 7.51 -5.07 10.37
N PHE A 266 8.67 -4.42 10.22
CA PHE A 266 8.99 -3.06 10.69
C PHE A 266 8.86 -2.87 12.19
N LEU A 267 9.04 -3.96 12.94
CA LEU A 267 9.14 -3.86 14.39
C LEU A 267 10.45 -3.22 14.83
N LYS A 268 11.54 -3.37 14.08
CA LYS A 268 12.85 -2.79 14.41
C LYS A 268 13.19 -1.61 13.51
N HIS A 269 13.03 -1.72 12.20
CA HIS A 269 13.56 -0.74 11.24
C HIS A 269 12.55 0.30 10.73
N TYR A 270 11.60 0.71 11.57
CA TYR A 270 10.63 1.76 11.21
C TYR A 270 11.31 3.13 10.99
N ASP A 271 12.48 3.33 11.60
CA ASP A 271 13.31 4.53 11.50
C ASP A 271 13.98 4.70 10.12
N ASP A 272 13.93 3.70 9.24
CA ASP A 272 14.31 3.84 7.84
C ASP A 272 13.53 4.97 7.13
N LEU A 273 12.28 5.22 7.55
CA LEU A 273 11.50 6.36 7.05
C LEU A 273 12.20 7.69 7.33
N GLY A 274 12.82 7.84 8.50
CA GLY A 274 13.64 9.02 8.84
C GLY A 274 14.83 9.18 7.89
N THR A 275 15.53 8.07 7.60
CA THR A 275 16.66 8.08 6.67
C THR A 275 16.25 8.50 5.26
N TRP A 276 15.07 8.08 4.80
CA TRP A 276 14.52 8.50 3.51
C TRP A 276 14.14 9.97 3.47
N MET A 277 13.52 10.51 4.54
CA MET A 277 13.22 11.94 4.65
C MET A 277 14.49 12.79 4.68
N ASP A 278 15.53 12.34 5.39
CA ASP A 278 16.84 13.01 5.40
C ASP A 278 17.47 13.06 4.00
N LEU A 279 17.38 11.96 3.25
CA LEU A 279 17.88 11.90 1.88
C LEU A 279 17.13 12.90 0.99
N VAL A 280 15.80 12.90 1.01
CA VAL A 280 14.99 13.83 0.21
C VAL A 280 15.32 15.28 0.57
N THR A 281 15.43 15.58 1.87
CA THR A 281 15.77 16.93 2.34
C THR A 281 17.15 17.37 1.85
N LYS A 282 18.17 16.48 1.89
CA LYS A 282 19.52 16.80 1.43
C LYS A 282 19.63 16.91 -0.09
N THR A 283 18.97 16.02 -0.83
CA THR A 283 19.07 15.96 -2.30
C THR A 283 18.29 17.09 -2.97
N TYR A 284 17.16 17.51 -2.40
CA TYR A 284 16.26 18.48 -3.02
C TYR A 284 16.15 19.81 -2.26
N GLY A 285 16.84 19.96 -1.13
CA GLY A 285 16.72 21.14 -0.25
C GLY A 285 17.47 22.40 -0.72
N GLU A 286 18.47 22.29 -1.61
CA GLU A 286 19.26 23.44 -2.08
C GLU A 286 18.55 24.22 -3.20
N ASP A 287 17.70 23.55 -3.99
CA ASP A 287 16.93 24.16 -5.06
C ASP A 287 15.58 24.61 -4.49
N GLU A 288 15.39 25.91 -4.26
CA GLU A 288 14.13 26.49 -3.74
C GLU A 288 12.91 26.11 -4.57
N SER A 289 13.07 25.73 -5.85
CA SER A 289 11.95 25.25 -6.69
C SER A 289 11.57 23.79 -6.44
N LYS A 290 12.44 23.00 -5.77
CA LYS A 290 12.26 21.58 -5.47
C LYS A 290 12.29 21.27 -3.97
N LYS A 291 12.43 22.30 -3.15
CA LYS A 291 12.59 22.20 -1.70
C LYS A 291 11.38 21.55 -1.06
N VAL A 292 11.63 20.46 -0.35
CA VAL A 292 10.64 19.82 0.49
C VAL A 292 10.66 20.50 1.86
N ARG A 293 9.56 21.19 2.20
CA ARG A 293 9.38 21.92 3.47
C ARG A 293 8.71 21.06 4.54
N ALA A 294 7.92 20.07 4.13
CA ALA A 294 7.11 19.25 5.01
C ALA A 294 6.91 17.85 4.43
N PHE A 295 6.64 16.89 5.31
CA PHE A 295 6.39 15.49 4.98
C PHE A 295 5.04 15.05 5.53
N VAL A 296 4.36 14.19 4.76
CA VAL A 296 3.21 13.42 5.22
C VAL A 296 3.57 11.95 5.16
N LEU A 297 3.38 11.21 6.24
CA LEU A 297 3.57 9.76 6.22
C LEU A 297 2.22 9.09 5.94
N ASP A 298 2.13 8.28 4.90
CA ASP A 298 0.92 7.55 4.53
C ASP A 298 1.23 6.06 4.42
N GLY A 299 0.56 5.23 5.21
CA GLY A 299 0.78 3.79 5.22
C GLY A 299 -0.51 3.00 5.16
N VAL A 300 -0.44 1.81 4.56
CA VAL A 300 -1.53 0.81 4.57
C VAL A 300 -1.10 -0.49 5.25
N SER A 301 -1.98 -1.10 6.06
CA SER A 301 -1.75 -2.39 6.72
C SER A 301 -0.47 -2.39 7.57
N MET A 302 0.51 -3.25 7.24
CA MET A 302 1.85 -3.22 7.86
C MET A 302 2.51 -1.83 7.75
N GLY A 303 2.35 -1.14 6.62
CA GLY A 303 2.83 0.22 6.41
C GLY A 303 2.13 1.25 7.30
N ALA A 304 0.84 1.09 7.58
CA ALA A 304 0.09 1.95 8.51
C ALA A 304 0.66 1.82 9.93
N SER A 305 0.88 0.57 10.37
CA SER A 305 1.50 0.27 11.66
C SER A 305 2.92 0.84 11.76
N ASN A 306 3.66 0.85 10.65
CA ASN A 306 4.99 1.43 10.55
C ASN A 306 4.97 2.96 10.75
N VAL A 307 4.11 3.68 10.02
CA VAL A 307 4.01 5.14 10.15
C VAL A 307 3.46 5.57 11.51
N LEU A 308 2.56 4.79 12.13
CA LEU A 308 2.09 5.03 13.50
C LEU A 308 3.20 4.84 14.55
N LYS A 309 4.10 3.88 14.34
CA LYS A 309 5.28 3.74 15.20
C LYS A 309 6.23 4.92 15.07
N MET A 310 6.47 5.38 13.84
CA MET A 310 7.28 6.56 13.57
C MET A 310 6.65 7.81 14.20
N ALA A 311 5.33 7.95 14.14
CA ALA A 311 4.58 9.08 14.71
C ALA A 311 4.81 9.27 16.22
N GLY A 312 5.03 8.17 16.96
CA GLY A 312 5.32 8.17 18.39
C GLY A 312 6.81 8.06 18.74
N ASP A 313 7.71 8.17 17.76
CA ASP A 313 9.15 8.17 18.01
C ASP A 313 9.62 9.58 18.42
N PRO A 314 10.39 9.73 19.52
CA PRO A 314 10.94 11.03 19.92
C PRO A 314 11.91 11.64 18.90
N LYS A 315 12.37 10.88 17.90
CA LYS A 315 13.20 11.36 16.78
C LYS A 315 12.39 11.67 15.52
N LEU A 316 11.06 11.67 15.59
CA LEU A 316 10.23 12.12 14.47
C LEU A 316 10.62 13.57 14.10
N PRO A 317 11.00 13.85 12.84
CA PRO A 317 11.31 15.22 12.44
C PRO A 317 10.10 16.14 12.56
N ASP A 318 10.29 17.38 13.03
CA ASP A 318 9.23 18.40 13.13
C ASP A 318 8.60 18.74 11.77
N SER A 319 9.32 18.47 10.67
CA SER A 319 8.80 18.62 9.31
C SER A 319 7.74 17.59 8.94
N VAL A 320 7.48 16.57 9.76
CA VAL A 320 6.35 15.64 9.55
C VAL A 320 5.08 16.28 10.08
N VAL A 321 4.18 16.68 9.17
CA VAL A 321 3.00 17.48 9.50
C VAL A 321 1.72 16.67 9.65
N ALA A 322 1.69 15.45 9.12
CA ALA A 322 0.55 14.55 9.24
C ALA A 322 0.96 13.08 9.05
N VAL A 323 0.23 12.19 9.72
CA VAL A 323 0.32 10.74 9.53
C VAL A 323 -1.05 10.19 9.17
N ILE A 324 -1.14 9.48 8.04
CA ILE A 324 -2.32 8.77 7.57
C ILE A 324 -2.04 7.27 7.70
N ALA A 325 -2.90 6.57 8.45
CA ALA A 325 -2.74 5.16 8.73
C ALA A 325 -4.02 4.40 8.35
N ASP A 326 -3.99 3.68 7.23
CA ASP A 326 -5.11 2.85 6.77
C ASP A 326 -4.93 1.38 7.19
N CYS A 327 -5.87 0.85 7.98
CA CYS A 327 -5.93 -0.52 8.48
C CYS A 327 -4.69 -1.04 9.24
N GLY A 328 -4.09 -0.21 10.11
CA GLY A 328 -2.97 -0.59 10.97
C GLY A 328 -3.36 -1.50 12.15
N TYR A 329 -2.44 -2.36 12.60
CA TYR A 329 -2.61 -3.27 13.74
C TYR A 329 -2.11 -2.66 15.05
N THR A 330 -2.66 -3.11 16.19
CA THR A 330 -2.21 -2.68 17.53
C THR A 330 -0.84 -3.26 17.88
N SER A 331 -0.66 -4.56 17.65
CA SER A 331 0.61 -5.28 17.76
C SER A 331 0.57 -6.58 16.97
N LEU A 332 1.72 -7.05 16.48
CA LEU A 332 1.82 -8.37 15.83
C LEU A 332 1.38 -9.52 16.74
N ARG A 333 1.54 -9.37 18.06
CA ARG A 333 1.12 -10.39 19.02
C ARG A 333 -0.39 -10.49 19.08
N GLU A 334 -1.10 -9.37 19.06
CA GLU A 334 -2.57 -9.36 19.04
C GLU A 334 -3.13 -9.75 17.69
N GLU A 335 -2.54 -9.28 16.59
CA GLU A 335 -2.86 -9.73 15.24
C GLU A 335 -2.64 -11.24 15.08
N GLY A 336 -1.50 -11.77 15.53
CA GLY A 336 -1.24 -13.21 15.52
C GLY A 336 -2.24 -14.00 16.37
N ARG A 337 -2.67 -13.47 17.53
CA ARG A 337 -3.73 -14.09 18.35
C ARG A 337 -5.07 -14.11 17.65
N TRP A 338 -5.39 -13.01 16.95
CA TRP A 338 -6.58 -12.91 16.11
C TRP A 338 -6.51 -13.90 14.97
N MET A 339 -5.43 -13.91 14.17
CA MET A 339 -5.28 -14.81 13.02
C MET A 339 -5.33 -16.30 13.42
N LEU A 340 -4.86 -16.64 14.62
CA LEU A 340 -4.88 -18.00 15.15
C LEU A 340 -6.04 -18.29 16.12
N HIS A 341 -7.08 -17.45 16.17
CA HIS A 341 -8.17 -17.60 17.16
C HIS A 341 -8.92 -18.94 17.06
N LYS A 342 -8.91 -19.58 15.88
CA LYS A 342 -9.54 -20.90 15.66
C LYS A 342 -8.72 -22.07 16.20
N LEU A 343 -7.44 -21.88 16.52
CA LEU A 343 -6.61 -22.91 17.15
C LEU A 343 -6.94 -23.03 18.64
N PRO A 344 -6.95 -24.26 19.20
CA PRO A 344 -7.18 -24.44 20.62
C PRO A 344 -6.09 -23.73 21.43
N PHE A 345 -6.46 -23.21 22.60
CA PHE A 345 -5.59 -22.38 23.45
C PHE A 345 -4.21 -23.00 23.71
N PHE A 346 -4.17 -24.30 24.02
CA PHE A 346 -2.95 -25.05 24.32
C PHE A 346 -2.01 -25.20 23.11
N LEU A 347 -2.48 -24.95 21.88
CA LEU A 347 -1.64 -24.91 20.69
C LEU A 347 -1.33 -23.46 20.30
N ARG A 348 -2.34 -22.58 20.33
CA ARG A 348 -2.21 -21.17 19.92
C ARG A 348 -1.09 -20.44 20.67
N PHE A 349 -1.11 -20.48 22.02
CA PHE A 349 -0.13 -19.72 22.81
C PHE A 349 1.30 -20.23 22.62
N PRO A 350 1.57 -21.54 22.70
CA PRO A 350 2.91 -22.07 22.48
C PRO A 350 3.42 -21.84 21.05
N VAL A 351 2.55 -21.91 20.04
CA VAL A 351 2.92 -21.58 18.65
C VAL A 351 3.35 -20.12 18.53
N LEU A 352 2.59 -19.17 19.10
CA LEU A 352 2.97 -17.75 19.08
C LEU A 352 4.28 -17.48 19.83
N ILE A 353 4.54 -18.18 20.94
CA ILE A 353 5.82 -18.10 21.65
C ILE A 353 6.95 -18.62 20.76
N ALA A 354 6.77 -19.79 20.14
CA ALA A 354 7.76 -20.35 19.22
C ALA A 354 8.03 -19.42 18.02
N THR A 355 6.99 -18.81 17.43
CA THR A 355 7.14 -17.80 16.37
C THR A 355 7.93 -16.59 16.84
N GLN A 356 7.64 -16.05 18.04
CA GLN A 356 8.39 -14.94 18.62
C GLN A 356 9.87 -15.30 18.86
N LEU A 357 10.16 -16.54 19.28
CA LEU A 357 11.54 -17.02 19.42
C LEU A 357 12.28 -17.01 18.08
N PHE A 358 11.64 -17.47 17.00
CA PHE A 358 12.25 -17.41 15.67
C PHE A 358 12.46 -15.98 15.17
N TYR A 359 11.52 -15.06 15.42
CA TYR A 359 11.74 -13.62 15.16
C TYR A 359 12.94 -13.10 15.95
N GLY A 360 13.04 -13.40 17.24
CA GLY A 360 14.18 -12.97 18.07
C GLY A 360 15.52 -13.51 17.57
N LEU A 361 15.56 -14.80 17.20
CA LEU A 361 16.77 -15.47 16.75
C LEU A 361 17.21 -15.07 15.33
N LEU A 362 16.27 -14.82 14.41
CA LEU A 362 16.57 -14.66 12.98
C LEU A 362 16.46 -13.22 12.48
N THR A 363 15.73 -12.34 13.19
CA THR A 363 15.63 -10.91 12.83
C THR A 363 16.08 -9.97 13.95
N GLY A 364 16.38 -10.50 15.15
CA GLY A 364 16.72 -9.71 16.32
C GLY A 364 15.53 -8.99 16.95
N VAL A 365 14.30 -9.30 16.52
CA VAL A 365 13.07 -8.69 17.06
C VAL A 365 12.55 -9.52 18.22
N TRP A 366 12.66 -8.96 19.42
CA TRP A 366 12.12 -9.53 20.65
C TRP A 366 10.85 -8.77 21.08
N SER A 367 10.11 -9.34 22.05
CA SER A 367 8.85 -8.77 22.54
C SER A 367 9.03 -7.51 23.40
N ASP A 368 10.26 -7.07 23.64
CA ASP A 368 10.59 -5.81 24.34
C ASP A 368 10.44 -4.58 23.43
N LYS A 369 10.38 -4.77 22.11
CA LYS A 369 10.23 -3.67 21.17
C LYS A 369 8.83 -3.05 21.24
N PRO A 370 8.73 -1.71 21.22
CA PRO A 370 7.46 -1.03 21.34
C PRO A 370 6.57 -1.33 20.13
N THR A 371 5.29 -1.58 20.41
CA THR A 371 4.26 -1.82 19.40
C THR A 371 3.73 -0.50 18.83
N PRO A 372 2.99 -0.53 17.71
CA PRO A 372 2.24 0.66 17.24
C PRO A 372 1.35 1.25 18.34
N LEU A 373 0.64 0.39 19.10
CA LEU A 373 -0.18 0.82 20.22
C LEU A 373 0.63 1.47 21.36
N ASP A 374 1.85 1.03 21.61
CA ASP A 374 2.71 1.66 22.62
C ASP A 374 3.23 3.01 22.15
N ARG A 375 3.62 3.12 20.88
CA ARG A 375 4.16 4.36 20.30
C ARG A 375 3.11 5.45 20.13
N ILE A 376 1.92 5.11 19.64
CA ILE A 376 0.89 6.11 19.33
C ILE A 376 0.43 6.91 20.56
N ARG A 377 0.61 6.36 21.77
CA ARG A 377 0.39 7.06 23.06
C ARG A 377 1.35 8.23 23.32
N HIS A 378 2.37 8.39 22.48
CA HIS A 378 3.35 9.47 22.56
C HIS A 378 3.30 10.39 21.34
N ALA A 379 2.45 10.09 20.36
CA ALA A 379 2.42 10.84 19.11
C ALA A 379 1.72 12.20 19.28
N GLN A 380 2.42 13.27 18.89
CA GLN A 380 1.91 14.65 18.92
C GLN A 380 1.55 15.18 17.54
N VAL A 381 2.14 14.60 16.48
CA VAL A 381 1.81 14.93 15.08
C VAL A 381 0.32 14.63 14.81
N PRO A 382 -0.38 15.40 13.96
CA PRO A 382 -1.73 15.07 13.53
C PRO A 382 -1.83 13.65 12.93
N ILE A 383 -2.80 12.84 13.40
CA ILE A 383 -2.99 11.46 12.93
C ILE A 383 -4.41 11.24 12.39
N PHE A 384 -4.51 10.71 11.18
CA PHE A 384 -5.76 10.20 10.62
C PHE A 384 -5.71 8.68 10.50
N ILE A 385 -6.55 8.00 11.29
CA ILE A 385 -6.71 6.55 11.23
C ILE A 385 -7.91 6.24 10.34
N ILE A 386 -7.68 5.41 9.32
CA ILE A 386 -8.70 4.90 8.40
C ILE A 386 -8.77 3.39 8.61
N HIS A 387 -9.96 2.81 8.58
CA HIS A 387 -10.11 1.36 8.71
C HIS A 387 -11.33 0.87 7.95
N GLY A 388 -11.26 -0.32 7.36
CA GLY A 388 -12.44 -0.96 6.77
C GLY A 388 -13.39 -1.53 7.83
N GLU A 389 -14.69 -1.35 7.65
CA GLU A 389 -15.72 -1.91 8.54
C GLU A 389 -15.71 -3.44 8.56
N ASN A 390 -15.41 -4.06 7.42
CA ASN A 390 -15.42 -5.51 7.22
C ASN A 390 -14.00 -6.09 7.14
N ASP A 391 -13.02 -5.42 7.71
CA ASP A 391 -11.65 -5.95 7.78
C ASP A 391 -11.62 -7.15 8.74
N LEU A 392 -11.33 -8.33 8.21
CA LEU A 392 -11.18 -9.56 8.99
C LEU A 392 -9.72 -9.99 9.16
N PHE A 393 -8.79 -9.33 8.47
CA PHE A 393 -7.36 -9.61 8.54
C PHE A 393 -6.74 -8.80 9.69
N VAL A 394 -6.90 -7.48 9.64
CA VAL A 394 -6.66 -6.57 10.78
C VAL A 394 -8.01 -6.07 11.25
N PRO A 395 -8.61 -6.68 12.28
CA PRO A 395 -9.99 -6.38 12.62
C PRO A 395 -10.18 -4.92 13.06
N THR A 396 -11.30 -4.32 12.66
CA THR A 396 -11.60 -2.88 12.80
C THR A 396 -11.39 -2.33 14.21
N TRP A 397 -11.67 -3.14 15.23
CA TRP A 397 -11.46 -2.77 16.63
C TRP A 397 -10.00 -2.42 16.95
N MET A 398 -9.01 -2.90 16.17
CA MET A 398 -7.62 -2.48 16.32
C MET A 398 -7.42 -1.01 15.94
N GLY A 399 -8.06 -0.54 14.87
CA GLY A 399 -8.05 0.88 14.48
C GLY A 399 -8.74 1.75 15.53
N GLU A 400 -9.85 1.29 16.09
CA GLU A 400 -10.55 1.96 17.21
C GLU A 400 -9.65 2.06 18.44
N GLN A 401 -8.97 0.98 18.84
CA GLN A 401 -8.03 0.99 19.97
C GLN A 401 -6.83 1.91 19.74
N LEU A 402 -6.30 1.95 18.51
CA LEU A 402 -5.23 2.89 18.16
C LEU A 402 -5.71 4.35 18.29
N TYR A 403 -6.92 4.65 17.82
CA TYR A 403 -7.51 5.98 17.94
C TYR A 403 -7.74 6.40 19.39
N GLU A 404 -8.27 5.49 20.22
CA GLU A 404 -8.48 5.72 21.64
C GLU A 404 -7.16 5.99 22.37
N ALA A 405 -6.10 5.24 22.03
CA ALA A 405 -4.78 5.38 22.64
C ALA A 405 -3.99 6.61 22.14
N CYS A 406 -4.33 7.17 20.98
CA CYS A 406 -3.65 8.32 20.39
C CYS A 406 -3.86 9.59 21.23
N VAL A 407 -2.77 10.26 21.60
CA VAL A 407 -2.80 11.49 22.41
C VAL A 407 -2.70 12.78 21.60
N SER A 408 -2.51 12.68 20.28
CA SER A 408 -2.42 13.84 19.38
C SER A 408 -3.66 14.72 19.49
N GLU A 409 -3.46 16.03 19.55
CA GLU A 409 -4.55 17.02 19.64
C GLU A 409 -5.46 16.99 18.40
N LYS A 410 -4.87 16.79 17.21
CA LYS A 410 -5.61 16.59 15.96
C LYS A 410 -5.56 15.12 15.56
N LYS A 411 -6.60 14.39 15.94
CA LYS A 411 -6.80 13.00 15.52
C LYS A 411 -8.17 12.76 14.91
N GLU A 412 -8.22 11.95 13.87
CA GLU A 412 -9.46 11.51 13.22
C GLU A 412 -9.49 9.98 13.08
N LEU A 413 -10.69 9.42 13.21
CA LEU A 413 -10.98 8.02 12.90
C LEU A 413 -12.07 7.97 11.83
N TRP A 414 -11.83 7.22 10.77
CA TRP A 414 -12.83 6.96 9.75
C TRP A 414 -12.94 5.48 9.46
N ILE A 415 -14.08 4.91 9.84
CA ILE A 415 -14.47 3.55 9.46
C ILE A 415 -15.17 3.63 8.09
N VAL A 416 -14.58 3.01 7.08
CA VAL A 416 -15.11 2.98 5.72
C VAL A 416 -16.14 1.86 5.60
N PRO A 417 -17.42 2.18 5.33
CA PRO A 417 -18.47 1.17 5.24
C PRO A 417 -18.17 0.12 4.18
N ASN A 418 -18.47 -1.14 4.49
CA ASN A 418 -18.27 -2.31 3.64
C ASN A 418 -16.82 -2.65 3.23
N ALA A 419 -15.86 -1.76 3.45
CA ALA A 419 -14.47 -1.98 3.04
C ALA A 419 -13.84 -3.15 3.83
N THR A 420 -13.13 -3.99 3.10
CA THR A 420 -12.33 -5.09 3.65
C THR A 420 -10.85 -4.68 3.72
N HIS A 421 -9.96 -5.59 4.12
CA HIS A 421 -8.55 -5.27 4.37
C HIS A 421 -7.87 -4.55 3.20
N ALA A 422 -7.34 -3.35 3.47
CA ALA A 422 -6.63 -2.52 2.49
C ALA A 422 -7.44 -2.13 1.24
N THR A 423 -8.77 -2.07 1.34
CA THR A 423 -9.68 -1.68 0.24
C THR A 423 -10.43 -0.36 0.49
N SER A 424 -10.06 0.39 1.54
CA SER A 424 -10.70 1.65 1.92
C SER A 424 -10.79 2.65 0.76
N ASN A 425 -9.70 2.79 -0.02
CA ASN A 425 -9.66 3.66 -1.21
C ASN A 425 -10.64 3.20 -2.29
N ASP A 426 -10.82 1.90 -2.48
CA ASP A 426 -11.67 1.37 -3.53
C ASP A 426 -13.15 1.52 -3.21
N PHE A 427 -13.53 1.29 -1.95
CA PHE A 427 -14.92 1.42 -1.51
C PHE A 427 -15.35 2.89 -1.36
N ALA A 428 -14.46 3.77 -0.91
CA ALA A 428 -14.80 5.19 -0.73
C ALA A 428 -14.53 6.05 -1.96
N GLY A 429 -13.71 5.58 -2.93
CA GLY A 429 -13.44 6.29 -4.17
C GLY A 429 -12.95 7.73 -3.96
N ALA A 430 -13.67 8.70 -4.55
CA ALA A 430 -13.31 10.11 -4.46
C ALA A 430 -13.31 10.66 -3.01
N ASP A 431 -14.11 10.08 -2.11
CA ASP A 431 -14.17 10.49 -0.70
C ASP A 431 -12.86 10.18 0.03
N TYR A 432 -12.18 9.09 -0.33
CA TYR A 432 -10.90 8.70 0.25
C TYR A 432 -9.84 9.78 0.03
N ARG A 433 -9.67 10.18 -1.24
CA ARG A 433 -8.78 11.28 -1.63
C ARG A 433 -9.17 12.58 -0.92
N ARG A 434 -10.45 12.96 -0.98
CA ARG A 434 -10.94 14.24 -0.44
C ARG A 434 -10.64 14.37 1.05
N ARG A 435 -11.01 13.36 1.86
CA ARG A 435 -10.80 13.39 3.31
C ARG A 435 -9.32 13.42 3.69
N ARG A 436 -8.48 12.60 3.03
CA ARG A 436 -7.03 12.62 3.26
C ARG A 436 -6.42 13.99 2.97
N HIS A 437 -6.74 14.57 1.81
CA HIS A 437 -6.21 15.89 1.45
C HIS A 437 -6.71 17.00 2.37
N GLN A 438 -8.00 16.97 2.74
CA GLN A 438 -8.55 17.93 3.69
C GLN A 438 -7.85 17.84 5.05
N PHE A 439 -7.65 16.63 5.58
CA PHE A 439 -6.94 16.43 6.83
C PHE A 439 -5.52 17.00 6.79
N ILE A 440 -4.80 16.74 5.69
CA ILE A 440 -3.44 17.23 5.49
C ILE A 440 -3.42 18.75 5.38
N GLU A 441 -4.33 19.36 4.62
CA GLU A 441 -4.42 20.81 4.47
C GLU A 441 -4.68 21.50 5.82
N GLU A 442 -5.60 20.96 6.62
CA GLU A 442 -5.87 21.47 7.97
C GLU A 442 -4.66 21.31 8.89
N SER A 443 -3.92 20.22 8.77
CA SER A 443 -2.70 19.96 9.55
C SER A 443 -1.56 20.91 9.15
N LEU A 444 -1.41 21.19 7.85
CA LEU A 444 -0.47 22.19 7.33
C LEU A 444 -0.78 23.59 7.86
N ARG A 445 -2.06 23.97 7.98
CA ARG A 445 -2.45 25.26 8.59
C ARG A 445 -2.07 25.35 10.07
N LEU A 446 -1.96 24.24 10.80
CA LEU A 446 -1.45 24.23 12.17
C LEU A 446 0.06 24.37 12.20
N PHE A 447 0.76 23.69 11.28
CA PHE A 447 2.21 23.77 11.11
C PHE A 447 2.69 25.15 10.66
N ASP A 448 1.96 25.81 9.75
CA ASP A 448 2.32 27.11 9.19
C ASP A 448 1.99 28.29 10.13
N LYS A 449 1.35 28.06 11.28
CA LYS A 449 1.12 29.12 12.26
C LYS A 449 2.45 29.53 12.90
N PRO A 450 2.82 30.82 12.88
CA PRO A 450 3.94 31.29 13.68
C PRO A 450 3.61 31.05 15.15
N GLU A 451 4.56 30.48 15.90
CA GLU A 451 4.43 30.35 17.36
C GLU A 451 4.03 31.71 17.94
N CYS A 452 2.82 31.80 18.50
CA CYS A 452 2.40 32.97 19.27
C CYS A 452 3.20 32.96 20.58
N GLY A 453 4.44 33.44 20.52
CA GLY A 453 5.44 33.19 21.55
C GLY A 453 6.60 34.18 21.60
N GLU A 454 6.51 35.35 20.95
CA GLU A 454 7.24 36.53 21.41
C GLU A 454 6.20 37.57 21.84
N ILE A 455 5.87 37.55 23.13
CA ILE A 455 5.39 38.78 23.79
C ILE A 455 6.53 39.76 23.62
N SER A 456 6.35 40.70 22.69
CA SER A 456 7.26 41.83 22.56
C SER A 456 7.38 42.48 23.93
N ASN A 457 8.61 42.49 24.47
CA ASN A 457 9.00 43.28 25.63
C ASN A 457 8.98 44.80 25.30
N HIS A 458 7.91 45.27 24.66
CA HIS A 458 7.65 46.67 24.35
C HIS A 458 6.52 47.27 25.20
N ALA A 459 5.86 46.48 26.05
CA ALA A 459 4.87 46.99 26.99
C ALA A 459 5.45 47.34 28.39
N GLU A 460 6.73 47.06 28.64
CA GLU A 460 7.37 47.33 29.95
C GLU A 460 8.31 48.55 29.97
N SER A 461 8.66 49.14 28.81
CA SER A 461 9.40 50.42 28.78
C SER A 461 8.50 51.66 28.86
N GLU A 462 7.24 51.59 28.42
CA GLU A 462 6.31 52.74 28.48
C GLU A 462 5.65 52.95 29.86
N ARG A 463 5.82 52.01 30.81
CA ARG A 463 5.39 52.22 32.22
C ARG A 463 6.45 52.86 33.12
N ASN A 464 7.70 52.97 32.66
CA ASN A 464 8.79 53.56 33.46
C ASN A 464 9.22 54.97 33.03
N GLU A 465 8.62 55.56 31.98
CA GLU A 465 8.83 56.97 31.61
C GLU A 465 7.79 57.95 32.17
N ASN A 466 6.70 57.45 32.79
CA ASN A 466 5.74 58.29 33.53
C ASN A 466 5.96 58.27 35.06
N ALA A 467 7.11 57.77 35.52
CA ALA A 467 7.50 57.75 36.91
C ALA A 467 8.99 58.10 37.09
N ARG A 468 9.45 59.20 36.51
CA ARG A 468 10.69 59.90 36.91
C ARG A 468 10.58 61.40 36.68
#